data_AF-A0A7X9C0P0-F1
#
_entry.id   AF-A0A7X9C0P0-F1
#
_cell.length_a   1.000
_cell.length_b   1.000
_cell.length_c   1.000
_cell.angle_alpha   90.00
_cell.angle_beta   90.00
_cell.angle_gamma   90.00
#
_symmetry.space_group_name_H-M   'P 1'
#
loop_
_entity.id
_entity.type
_entity.pdbx_description
1 polymer ?
#
loop_
_entity_poly.entity_id
_entity_poly.type
_entity_poly.pdbx_seq_one_letter_code
_entity_poly.pdbx_strand_id
1 'polypeptide(L)' 'MLTYSLENIGSESMYEHLYNCIKKDILGKKLLPDEKLPSKRGFAKNLGVSVITVENAYTQLAAEG' A
#
# COMPACT_ATOMS: atom_id res chain seq x y z
N MET A 1 11.42 5.88 -2.80
CA MET A 1 10.02 6.27 -2.50
C MET A 1 9.13 5.21 -3.13
N LEU A 2 8.43 4.40 -2.32
CA LEU A 2 7.53 3.37 -2.85
C LEU A 2 6.49 4.03 -3.76
N THR A 3 6.29 3.46 -4.95
CA THR A 3 5.29 3.93 -5.92
C THR A 3 4.69 2.71 -6.59
N TYR A 4 3.37 2.63 -6.59
CA TYR A 4 2.62 1.54 -7.21
C TYR A 4 1.72 2.13 -8.28
N SER A 5 1.64 1.45 -9.42
CA SER A 5 0.62 1.81 -10.41
C SER A 5 -0.72 1.27 -9.93
N LEU A 6 -1.68 2.19 -9.78
CA LEU A 6 -3.08 1.88 -9.50
C LEU A 6 -3.93 1.99 -10.79
N GLU A 7 -3.26 2.12 -11.94
CA GLU A 7 -3.90 2.06 -13.24
C GLU A 7 -4.16 0.60 -13.59
N ASN A 8 -5.40 0.27 -14.00
CA ASN A 8 -5.84 -1.08 -14.38
C ASN A 8 -5.91 -2.10 -13.23
N ILE A 9 -6.37 -1.67 -12.05
CA ILE A 9 -6.73 -2.57 -10.92
C ILE A 9 -7.90 -3.52 -11.20
N GLY A 10 -8.49 -3.48 -12.40
CA GLY A 10 -9.51 -4.40 -12.86
C GLY A 10 -10.76 -4.36 -11.96
N SER A 11 -11.06 -5.49 -11.33
CA SER A 11 -12.20 -5.66 -10.43
C SER A 11 -11.87 -5.44 -8.95
N GLU A 12 -10.59 -5.26 -8.60
CA GLU A 12 -10.16 -5.09 -7.21
C GLU A 12 -10.40 -3.66 -6.74
N SER A 13 -10.70 -3.50 -5.45
CA SER A 13 -10.76 -2.17 -4.86
C SER A 13 -9.36 -1.55 -4.78
N MET A 14 -9.28 -0.21 -4.83
CA MET A 14 -7.97 0.48 -4.77
C MET A 14 -7.18 0.15 -3.50
N TYR A 15 -7.87 -0.10 -2.38
CA TYR A 15 -7.21 -0.43 -1.12
C TYR A 15 -6.70 -1.88 -1.10
N GLU A 16 -7.45 -2.83 -1.67
CA GLU A 16 -7.02 -4.23 -1.79
C GLU A 16 -5.79 -4.35 -2.67
N HIS A 17 -5.82 -3.71 -3.85
CA HIS A 17 -4.67 -3.76 -4.75
C HIS A 17 -3.43 -3.13 -4.10
N LEU A 18 -3.59 -1.99 -3.41
CA LEU A 18 -2.50 -1.35 -2.68
C LEU A 18 -1.94 -2.25 -1.57
N TYR A 19 -2.82 -2.86 -0.78
CA TYR A 19 -2.45 -3.84 0.24
C TYR A 19 -1.67 -5.02 -0.38
N ASN A 20 -2.16 -5.57 -1.49
CA ASN A 20 -1.53 -6.68 -2.21
C ASN A 20 -0.14 -6.31 -2.72
N CYS A 21 0.02 -5.09 -3.25
CA CYS A 21 1.31 -4.56 -3.69
C CYS A 21 2.33 -4.50 -2.54
N ILE A 22 1.94 -3.93 -1.40
CA ILE A 22 2.82 -3.80 -0.24
C ILE A 22 3.17 -5.18 0.32
N LYS A 23 2.17 -6.06 0.47
CA LYS A 23 2.36 -7.44 0.94
C LYS A 23 3.33 -8.22 0.05
N LYS A 24 3.21 -8.09 -1.27
CA LYS A 24 4.15 -8.70 -2.23
C LYS A 24 5.59 -8.19 -2.03
N ASP A 25 5.77 -6.90 -1.76
CA ASP A 25 7.10 -6.34 -1.51
C ASP A 25 7.70 -6.77 -0.17
N ILE A 26 6.87 -6.93 0.88
CA ILE A 26 7.29 -7.53 2.17
C ILE A 26 7.72 -8.98 1.96
N LEU A 27 6.88 -9.79 1.31
CA LEU A 27 7.19 -11.20 1.02
C LEU A 27 8.40 -11.36 0.08
N GLY A 28 8.56 -10.42 -0.85
CA GLY A 28 9.70 -10.33 -1.75
C GLY A 28 10.99 -9.80 -1.12
N LYS A 29 10.99 -9.50 0.19
CA LYS A 29 12.11 -8.89 0.94
C LYS A 29 12.60 -7.55 0.36
N LYS A 30 11.75 -6.84 -0.39
CA LYS A 30 12.04 -5.46 -0.80
C LYS A 30 11.79 -4.48 0.34
N LEU A 31 10.78 -4.77 1.16
CA LEU A 31 10.55 -4.09 2.43
C LEU A 31 11.09 -5.00 3.53
N LEU A 32 12.08 -4.49 4.25
CA LEU A 32 12.67 -5.24 5.34
C LEU A 32 11.79 -5.13 6.60
N PRO A 33 11.85 -6.15 7.48
CA PRO A 33 11.31 -6.02 8.82
C PRO A 33 11.86 -4.74 9.49
N ASP A 34 11.02 -4.05 10.26
CA ASP A 34 11.31 -2.77 10.92
C ASP A 34 11.52 -1.56 9.99
N GLU A 35 11.40 -1.72 8.67
CA GLU A 35 11.43 -0.60 7.75
C GLU A 35 10.14 0.24 7.86
N LYS A 36 10.30 1.56 7.95
CA LYS A 36 9.16 2.47 8.07
C LYS A 36 8.45 2.61 6.73
N LEU A 37 7.16 2.25 6.72
CA LEU A 37 6.28 2.60 5.62
C LEU A 37 6.14 4.12 5.48
N PRO A 38 5.88 4.61 4.25
CA PRO A 38 5.57 6.02 4.01
C PRO A 38 4.40 6.52 4.86
N SER A 39 4.35 7.82 5.15
CA SER A 39 3.17 8.40 5.82
C SER A 39 1.92 8.26 4.94
N LYS A 40 0.75 8.03 5.56
CA LYS A 40 -0.55 7.90 4.83
C LYS A 40 -0.76 9.04 3.83
N ARG A 41 -0.55 10.28 4.29
CA ARG A 41 -0.76 11.50 3.48
C ARG A 41 0.26 11.65 2.35
N GLY A 42 1.55 11.41 2.66
CA GLY A 42 2.61 11.49 1.65
C GLY A 42 2.45 10.42 0.58
N PHE A 43 2.04 9.23 0.97
CA PHE A 43 1.85 8.11 0.05
C PHE A 43 0.62 8.28 -0.82
N ALA A 44 -0.51 8.73 -0.24
CA ALA A 44 -1.72 9.07 -0.97
C ALA A 44 -1.45 10.14 -2.03
N LYS A 45 -0.68 11.19 -1.67
CA LYS A 45 -0.26 12.23 -2.62
C LYS A 45 0.63 11.68 -3.74
N ASN A 46 1.55 10.78 -3.41
CA ASN A 46 2.46 10.18 -4.39
C ASN A 46 1.73 9.28 -5.40
N LEU A 47 0.74 8.53 -4.92
CA LEU A 47 -0.06 7.61 -5.73
C LEU A 47 -1.26 8.28 -6.41
N GLY A 48 -1.59 9.52 -6.05
CA GLY A 48 -2.75 10.24 -6.56
C GLY A 48 -4.10 9.71 -6.07
N VAL A 49 -4.15 9.13 -4.86
CA VAL A 49 -5.36 8.53 -4.28
C VAL A 49 -5.80 9.20 -2.99
N SER A 50 -6.99 8.81 -2.51
CA SER A 50 -7.48 9.24 -1.20
C SER A 50 -6.60 8.69 -0.08
N VAL A 51 -6.43 9.50 0.98
CA VAL A 51 -5.77 9.08 2.22
C VAL A 51 -6.47 7.87 2.85
N ILE A 52 -7.80 7.78 2.70
CA ILE A 52 -8.62 6.66 3.21
C ILE A 52 -8.23 5.35 2.54
N THR A 53 -7.90 5.37 1.25
CA THR A 53 -7.45 4.17 0.51
C THR A 53 -6.15 3.62 1.10
N VAL A 54 -5.19 4.51 1.39
CA VAL A 54 -3.92 4.12 2.03
C VAL A 54 -4.14 3.66 3.46
N GLU A 55 -5.02 4.33 4.19
CA GLU A 55 -5.38 3.96 5.56
C GLU A 55 -6.00 2.57 5.65
N ASN A 56 -6.94 2.25 4.76
CA ASN A 56 -7.56 0.92 4.73
C ASN A 56 -6.53 -0.15 4.39
N ALA A 57 -5.63 0.09 3.43
CA ALA A 57 -4.56 -0.85 3.09
C ALA A 57 -3.61 -1.10 4.27
N TYR A 58 -3.21 -0.04 4.98
CA TYR A 58 -2.34 -0.17 6.16
C TYR A 58 -3.03 -0.84 7.34
N THR A 59 -4.31 -0.55 7.55
CA THR A 59 -5.11 -1.21 8.58
C THR A 59 -5.22 -2.71 8.29
N GLN A 60 -5.43 -3.10 7.03
CA GLN A 60 -5.49 -4.50 6.62
C GLN A 60 -4.13 -5.20 6.82
N LEU A 61 -3.02 -4.57 6.44
CA LEU A 61 -1.68 -5.10 6.72
C LEU A 61 -1.46 -5.32 8.22
N ALA A 62 -1.77 -4.30 9.03
CA ALA A 62 -1.61 -4.38 10.47
C ALA A 62 -2.52 -5.43 11.13
N ALA A 63 -3.69 -5.70 10.55
CA ALA A 63 -4.60 -6.74 11.01
C ALA A 63 -4.07 -8.16 10.75
N GLU A 64 -3.22 -8.34 9.74
CA GLU A 64 -2.64 -9.64 9.37
C GLU A 64 -1.27 -9.93 10.01
N GLY A 65 -0.59 -8.90 10.54
CA GLY A 65 0.70 -9.02 11.22
C GLY A 65 1.91 -8.96 10.29
#